data_AF-A0A7K2NY19-F1
#
_entry.id   AF-A0A7K2NY19-F1
#
_cell.length_a   1.000
_cell.length_b   1.000
_cell.length_c   1.000
_cell.angle_alpha   90.00
_cell.angle_beta   90.00
_cell.angle_gamma   90.00
#
_symmetry.space_group_name_H-M   'P 1'
#
loop_
_entity.id
_entity.type
_entity.pdbx_description
1 polymer ?
#
loop_
_entity_poly.entity_id
_entity_poly.type
_entity_poly.pdbx_seq_one_letter_code
_entity_poly.pdbx_strand_id
1 'polypeptide(L)'
;MGHSMGGGGTLEAAKSRPSLQAAIPLTPWNLDKSWPEVSTPTLVVGADGDTIAPVASHAEPFYSGLPSSTDRAYLELNNATHFSPNTSNTTIAKYSISWLKRFIDDDTRYEQFLCPLPRPSLTIEEYRGNCPHGS
;
A
#
# COMPACT_ATOMS: atom_id res chain seq x y z
N MET A 1 8.14 -4.79 -3.21
CA MET A 1 6.85 -4.63 -3.92
C MET A 1 6.49 -5.95 -4.56
N GLY A 2 5.21 -6.22 -4.76
CA GLY A 2 4.76 -7.44 -5.43
C GLY A 2 3.26 -7.45 -5.65
N HIS A 3 2.80 -8.21 -6.64
CA HIS A 3 1.41 -8.32 -7.05
C HIS A 3 0.79 -9.62 -6.53
N SER A 4 -0.49 -9.59 -6.12
CA SER A 4 -1.25 -10.78 -5.72
C SER A 4 -0.54 -11.55 -4.59
N MET A 5 -0.26 -12.85 -4.75
CA MET A 5 0.56 -13.62 -3.80
C MET A 5 1.96 -13.01 -3.58
N GLY A 6 2.55 -12.36 -4.59
CA GLY A 6 3.78 -11.58 -4.42
C GLY A 6 3.59 -10.32 -3.58
N GLY A 7 2.37 -9.77 -3.51
CA GLY A 7 1.97 -8.74 -2.56
C GLY A 7 1.95 -9.27 -1.14
N GLY A 8 1.39 -10.46 -0.92
CA GLY A 8 1.52 -11.18 0.36
C GLY A 8 2.98 -11.43 0.74
N GLY A 9 3.79 -11.92 -0.21
CA GLY A 9 5.23 -12.11 -0.02
C GLY A 9 5.99 -10.82 0.29
N THR A 10 5.50 -9.66 -0.15
CA THR A 10 6.08 -8.36 0.23
C THR A 10 5.90 -8.09 1.72
N LEU A 11 4.76 -8.44 2.30
CA LEU A 11 4.50 -8.31 3.75
C LEU A 11 5.31 -9.36 4.54
N GLU A 12 5.39 -10.60 4.05
CA GLU A 12 6.24 -11.63 4.67
C GLU A 12 7.73 -11.23 4.69
N ALA A 13 8.20 -10.58 3.62
CA ALA A 13 9.55 -10.07 3.56
C ALA A 13 9.77 -8.90 4.54
N ALA A 14 8.81 -8.00 4.69
CA ALA A 14 8.86 -6.90 5.65
C ALA A 14 8.86 -7.42 7.10
N LYS A 15 8.04 -8.43 7.40
CA LYS A 15 8.03 -9.17 8.68
C LYS A 15 9.38 -9.81 8.98
N SER A 16 9.98 -10.46 7.98
CA SER A 16 11.25 -11.20 8.15
C SER A 16 12.48 -10.29 8.19
N ARG A 17 12.41 -9.08 7.61
CA ARG A 17 13.54 -8.15 7.52
C ARG A 17 13.09 -6.70 7.78
N PRO A 18 12.95 -6.31 9.07
CA PRO A 18 12.49 -4.98 9.47
C PRO A 18 13.38 -3.81 9.03
N SER A 19 14.61 -4.08 8.57
CA SER A 19 15.51 -3.06 8.02
C SER A 19 15.13 -2.59 6.60
N LEU A 20 14.09 -3.17 5.99
CA LEU A 20 13.55 -2.68 4.72
C LEU A 20 12.93 -1.30 4.93
N GLN A 21 13.22 -0.39 4.00
CA GLN A 21 12.78 1.00 4.09
C GLN A 21 11.37 1.23 3.53
N ALA A 22 10.88 0.39 2.62
CA ALA A 22 9.54 0.53 2.07
C ALA A 22 8.96 -0.80 1.58
N ALA A 23 7.64 -0.95 1.70
CA ALA A 23 6.87 -2.07 1.18
C ALA A 23 5.65 -1.56 0.40
N ILE A 24 5.37 -2.17 -0.76
CA ILE A 24 4.19 -1.84 -1.58
C ILE A 24 3.55 -3.14 -2.09
N PRO A 25 2.64 -3.74 -1.30
CA PRO A 25 1.80 -4.84 -1.75
C PRO A 25 0.68 -4.34 -2.70
N LEU A 26 0.65 -4.85 -3.93
CA LEU A 26 -0.32 -4.49 -4.98
C LEU A 26 -1.38 -5.60 -5.12
N THR A 27 -2.66 -5.23 -4.95
CA THR A 27 -3.82 -6.14 -4.88
C THR A 27 -3.47 -7.45 -4.15
N PRO A 28 -2.98 -7.35 -2.91
CA PRO A 28 -2.23 -8.42 -2.28
C PRO A 28 -3.11 -9.58 -1.87
N TRP A 29 -2.54 -10.78 -1.95
CA TRP A 29 -3.14 -12.00 -1.47
C TRP A 29 -2.24 -12.67 -0.44
N ASN A 30 -2.78 -13.04 0.71
CA ASN A 30 -2.18 -13.89 1.74
C ASN A 30 -3.32 -14.45 2.63
N LEU A 31 -3.12 -15.62 3.22
CA LEU A 31 -4.03 -16.20 4.21
C LEU A 31 -3.81 -15.59 5.60
N ASP A 32 -2.59 -15.17 5.94
CA ASP A 32 -2.34 -14.34 7.12
C ASP A 32 -2.97 -12.96 6.90
N LYS A 33 -3.82 -12.53 7.84
CA LYS A 33 -4.60 -11.28 7.76
C LYS A 33 -4.09 -10.20 8.70
N SER A 34 -3.14 -10.51 9.56
CA SER A 34 -2.67 -9.63 10.62
C SER A 34 -1.17 -9.43 10.49
N TRP A 35 -0.71 -8.18 10.53
CA TRP A 35 0.70 -7.82 10.32
C TRP A 35 1.24 -6.91 11.43
N PRO A 36 0.99 -7.21 12.73
CA PRO A 36 1.39 -6.32 13.83
C PRO A 36 2.91 -6.24 14.01
N GLU A 37 3.68 -7.18 13.44
CA GLU A 37 5.14 -7.19 13.50
C GLU A 37 5.80 -6.32 12.42
N VAL A 38 5.05 -5.87 11.41
CA VAL A 38 5.60 -5.08 10.31
C VAL A 38 5.80 -3.63 10.76
N SER A 39 7.06 -3.20 10.83
CA SER A 39 7.47 -1.81 11.12
C SER A 39 7.98 -1.05 9.89
N THR A 40 8.05 -1.70 8.72
CA THR A 40 8.47 -1.07 7.47
C THR A 40 7.34 -0.19 6.93
N PRO A 41 7.62 1.06 6.50
CA PRO A 41 6.64 1.91 5.86
C PRO A 41 5.92 1.22 4.68
N THR A 42 4.62 1.05 4.79
CA THR A 42 3.83 0.21 3.87
C THR A 42 2.69 0.96 3.18
N LEU A 43 2.71 0.99 1.84
CA LEU A 43 1.58 1.42 1.00
C LEU A 43 0.86 0.19 0.45
N VAL A 44 -0.33 -0.10 0.98
CA VAL A 44 -1.19 -1.17 0.48
C VAL A 44 -2.07 -0.64 -0.65
N VAL A 45 -2.07 -1.31 -1.80
CA VAL A 45 -2.91 -0.93 -2.95
C VAL A 45 -3.99 -1.99 -3.17
N GLY A 46 -5.25 -1.60 -3.06
CA GLY A 46 -6.44 -2.41 -3.37
C GLY A 46 -7.08 -2.05 -4.70
N ALA A 47 -8.06 -2.85 -5.13
CA ALA A 47 -8.90 -2.60 -6.30
C ALA A 47 -10.34 -2.98 -5.96
N ASP A 48 -11.27 -2.06 -6.17
CA ASP A 48 -12.69 -2.20 -5.78
C ASP A 48 -13.38 -3.43 -6.40
N GLY A 49 -13.07 -3.75 -7.65
CA GLY A 49 -13.57 -4.90 -8.39
C GLY A 49 -12.70 -6.15 -8.32
N ASP A 50 -11.80 -6.27 -7.33
CA ASP A 50 -10.97 -7.46 -7.16
C ASP A 50 -11.80 -8.66 -6.64
N THR A 51 -11.91 -9.70 -7.47
CA THR A 51 -12.62 -10.95 -7.13
C THR A 51 -11.68 -12.11 -6.78
N ILE A 52 -10.36 -11.93 -6.92
CA ILE A 52 -9.34 -12.96 -6.62
C ILE A 52 -8.75 -12.73 -5.22
N ALA A 53 -8.46 -11.46 -4.89
CA ALA A 53 -8.05 -11.02 -3.57
C ALA A 53 -8.97 -9.86 -3.09
N PRO A 54 -10.26 -10.11 -2.82
CA PRO A 54 -11.21 -9.05 -2.49
C PRO A 54 -10.74 -8.19 -1.34
N VAL A 55 -10.79 -6.86 -1.51
CA VAL A 55 -10.24 -5.86 -0.58
C VAL A 55 -10.73 -6.09 0.86
N ALA A 56 -12.02 -6.36 1.04
CA ALA A 56 -12.65 -6.60 2.33
C ALA A 56 -12.08 -7.80 3.12
N SER A 57 -11.41 -8.74 2.43
CA SER A 57 -10.83 -9.96 3.03
C SER A 57 -9.31 -10.01 2.93
N HIS A 58 -8.68 -9.03 2.28
CA HIS A 58 -7.23 -8.99 2.05
C HIS A 58 -6.67 -7.60 2.30
N ALA A 59 -6.70 -6.71 1.31
CA ALA A 59 -6.01 -5.43 1.38
C ALA A 59 -6.44 -4.57 2.59
N GLU A 60 -7.74 -4.48 2.88
CA GLU A 60 -8.25 -3.73 4.04
C GLU A 60 -7.86 -4.36 5.39
N PRO A 61 -8.04 -5.68 5.61
CA PRO A 61 -7.48 -6.34 6.79
C PRO A 61 -5.97 -6.16 6.93
N PHE A 62 -5.20 -6.25 5.83
CA PHE A 62 -3.74 -6.09 5.90
C PHE A 62 -3.35 -4.70 6.36
N TYR A 63 -3.94 -3.66 5.75
CA TYR A 63 -3.72 -2.28 6.18
C TYR A 63 -4.12 -2.07 7.64
N SER A 64 -5.29 -2.56 8.04
CA SER A 64 -5.81 -2.40 9.41
C SER A 64 -4.95 -3.12 10.45
N GLY A 65 -4.38 -4.26 10.08
CA GLY A 65 -3.49 -5.07 10.91
C GLY A 65 -2.08 -4.51 11.08
N LEU A 66 -1.67 -3.49 10.30
CA LEU A 66 -0.42 -2.77 10.52
C LEU A 66 -0.49 -1.94 11.82
N PRO A 67 0.61 -1.76 12.56
CA PRO A 67 0.64 -0.85 13.70
C PRO A 67 0.37 0.60 13.29
N SER A 68 -0.38 1.36 14.10
CA SER A 68 -0.61 2.79 13.85
C SER A 68 0.65 3.65 14.01
N SER A 69 1.68 3.13 14.68
CA SER A 69 3.01 3.73 14.80
C SER A 69 3.88 3.56 13.56
N THR A 70 3.47 2.72 12.61
CA THR A 70 4.17 2.55 11.33
C THR A 70 3.59 3.52 10.32
N ASP A 71 4.44 4.22 9.57
CA ASP A 71 3.99 5.00 8.41
C ASP A 71 3.29 4.08 7.41
N ARG A 72 1.99 4.29 7.20
CA ARG A 72 1.15 3.39 6.41
C ARG A 72 0.11 4.15 5.62
N ALA A 73 -0.16 3.64 4.43
CA ALA A 73 -1.25 4.11 3.59
C ALA A 73 -1.99 2.94 2.95
N TYR A 74 -3.28 3.16 2.69
CA TYR A 74 -4.12 2.33 1.86
C TYR A 74 -4.66 3.16 0.71
N LEU A 75 -4.51 2.65 -0.51
CA LEU A 75 -5.03 3.24 -1.75
C LEU A 75 -5.92 2.20 -2.41
N GLU A 76 -7.23 2.46 -2.47
CA GLU A 76 -8.15 1.65 -3.26
C GLU A 76 -8.39 2.30 -4.62
N LEU A 77 -8.16 1.54 -5.69
CA LEU A 77 -8.40 2.00 -7.05
C LEU A 77 -9.89 1.84 -7.41
N ASN A 78 -10.46 2.88 -8.04
CA ASN A 78 -11.83 2.86 -8.57
C ASN A 78 -11.87 2.18 -9.95
N ASN A 79 -12.91 1.39 -10.22
CA ASN A 79 -13.15 0.65 -11.44
C ASN A 79 -11.94 -0.21 -11.86
N ALA A 80 -11.33 -0.87 -10.89
CA ALA A 80 -10.13 -1.67 -11.04
C ALA A 80 -10.41 -3.14 -10.74
N THR A 81 -9.66 -4.03 -11.37
CA THR A 81 -9.69 -5.47 -11.12
C THR A 81 -8.37 -5.96 -10.52
N HIS A 82 -8.32 -7.22 -10.12
CA HIS A 82 -7.11 -7.90 -9.64
C HIS A 82 -5.89 -7.70 -10.53
N PHE A 83 -6.08 -7.64 -11.86
CA PHE A 83 -4.98 -7.57 -12.83
C PHE A 83 -4.62 -6.14 -13.24
N SER A 84 -5.25 -5.12 -12.65
CA SER A 84 -4.92 -3.71 -12.93
C SER A 84 -3.44 -3.38 -12.68
N PRO A 85 -2.75 -3.97 -11.67
CA PRO A 85 -1.31 -3.77 -11.48
C PRO A 85 -0.42 -4.41 -12.55
N ASN A 86 -0.94 -5.26 -13.46
CA ASN A 86 -0.16 -5.90 -14.51
C ASN A 86 -0.06 -5.07 -15.80
N THR A 87 -0.78 -3.96 -15.88
CA THR A 87 -0.71 -3.01 -16.99
C THR A 87 -0.34 -1.62 -16.47
N SER A 88 0.08 -0.74 -17.36
CA SER A 88 0.48 0.62 -16.97
C SER A 88 -0.70 1.36 -16.35
N ASN A 89 -0.53 1.83 -15.11
CA ASN A 89 -1.54 2.58 -14.38
C ASN A 89 -0.88 3.80 -13.70
N THR A 90 -1.28 5.00 -14.12
CA THR A 90 -0.69 6.26 -13.64
C THR A 90 -0.88 6.48 -12.14
N THR A 91 -2.03 6.07 -11.59
CA THR A 91 -2.32 6.21 -10.16
C THR A 91 -1.40 5.32 -9.34
N ILE A 92 -1.25 4.04 -9.71
CA ILE A 92 -0.27 3.13 -9.09
C ILE A 92 1.14 3.69 -9.21
N ALA A 93 1.55 4.14 -10.40
CA ALA A 93 2.89 4.64 -10.66
C ALA A 93 3.20 5.88 -9.80
N LYS A 94 2.31 6.88 -9.79
CA LYS A 94 2.48 8.12 -9.05
C LYS A 94 2.69 7.85 -7.56
N TYR A 95 1.80 7.09 -6.93
CA TYR A 95 1.89 6.85 -5.48
C TYR A 95 2.99 5.88 -5.11
N SER A 96 3.31 4.91 -5.97
CA SER A 96 4.47 4.04 -5.75
C SER A 96 5.78 4.83 -5.80
N ILE A 97 5.96 5.71 -6.79
CA ILE A 97 7.14 6.58 -6.90
C ILE A 97 7.25 7.47 -5.67
N SER A 98 6.17 8.15 -5.28
CA SER A 98 6.18 9.03 -4.11
C SER A 98 6.49 8.28 -2.82
N TRP A 99 5.93 7.08 -2.62
CA TRP A 99 6.19 6.25 -1.45
C TRP A 99 7.66 5.81 -1.39
N LEU A 100 8.20 5.29 -2.49
CA LEU A 100 9.59 4.87 -2.55
C LEU A 100 10.53 6.05 -2.33
N LYS A 101 10.26 7.21 -2.96
CA LYS A 101 11.06 8.43 -2.73
C LYS A 101 11.02 8.88 -1.29
N ARG A 102 9.84 8.90 -0.67
CA ARG A 102 9.68 9.37 0.70
C ARG A 102 10.48 8.52 1.70
N PHE A 103 10.52 7.20 1.53
CA PHE A 103 11.06 6.30 2.56
C PHE A 103 12.40 5.62 2.22
N ILE A 104 12.69 5.37 0.95
CA ILE A 104 14.00 4.83 0.56
C ILE A 104 15.04 5.96 0.51
N ASP A 105 14.66 7.11 -0.05
CA ASP A 105 15.57 8.24 -0.26
C ASP A 105 15.45 9.31 0.84
N ASP A 106 14.59 9.11 1.84
CA ASP A 106 14.22 10.11 2.84
C ASP A 106 13.81 11.47 2.21
N ASP A 107 13.25 11.43 1.00
CA ASP A 107 13.01 12.62 0.18
C ASP A 107 11.68 13.29 0.52
N THR A 108 11.74 14.23 1.46
CA THR A 108 10.58 15.00 1.93
C THR A 108 9.92 15.86 0.85
N ARG A 109 10.57 16.08 -0.31
CA ARG A 109 9.94 16.77 -1.45
C ARG A 109 8.73 16.00 -1.97
N TYR A 110 8.67 14.68 -1.76
CA TYR A 110 7.54 13.84 -2.19
C TYR A 110 6.41 13.75 -1.16
N GLU A 111 6.61 14.25 0.06
CA GLU A 111 5.58 14.25 1.11
C GLU A 111 4.31 14.99 0.65
N GLN A 112 4.45 16.06 -0.12
CA GLN A 112 3.33 16.85 -0.66
C GLN A 112 2.35 16.03 -1.54
N PHE A 113 2.77 14.87 -2.05
CA PHE A 113 1.91 13.99 -2.84
C PHE A 113 1.22 12.93 -1.98
N LEU A 114 1.66 12.72 -0.74
CA LEU A 114 1.19 11.70 0.18
C LEU A 114 0.37 12.33 1.34
N CYS A 115 0.73 13.54 1.76
CA CYS A 115 0.12 14.30 2.84
C CYS A 115 -0.13 15.77 2.41
N PRO A 116 -1.35 16.34 2.63
CA PRO A 116 -2.53 15.67 3.18
C PRO A 116 -2.99 14.51 2.29
N LEU A 117 -3.66 13.53 2.89
CA LEU A 117 -4.07 12.32 2.18
C LEU A 117 -4.86 12.65 0.90
N PRO A 118 -4.57 11.98 -0.22
CA PRO A 118 -5.38 12.08 -1.43
C PRO A 118 -6.87 11.85 -1.14
N ARG A 119 -7.73 12.60 -1.84
CA ARG A 119 -9.17 12.44 -1.72
C ARG A 119 -9.70 11.46 -2.77
N PRO A 120 -10.86 10.83 -2.52
CA PRO A 120 -11.59 10.07 -3.53
C PRO A 120 -11.73 10.87 -4.84
N SER A 121 -11.62 10.17 -5.96
CA SER A 121 -11.61 10.75 -7.31
C SER A 121 -12.01 9.70 -8.37
N LEU A 122 -11.93 10.06 -9.65
CA LEU A 122 -12.17 9.13 -10.77
C LEU A 122 -11.26 7.88 -10.77
N THR A 123 -10.13 7.92 -10.08
CA THR A 123 -9.16 6.80 -10.05
C THR A 123 -8.87 6.27 -8.66
N ILE A 124 -9.46 6.87 -7.63
CA ILE A 124 -9.25 6.53 -6.22
C ILE A 124 -10.62 6.38 -5.60
N GLU A 125 -10.97 5.16 -5.20
CA GLU A 125 -12.21 4.89 -4.48
C GLU A 125 -12.09 5.41 -3.04
N GLU A 126 -11.02 5.02 -2.36
CA GLU A 126 -10.67 5.57 -1.07
C GLU A 126 -9.16 5.65 -0.83
N TYR A 127 -8.78 6.50 0.13
CA TYR A 127 -7.42 6.60 0.62
C TYR A 127 -7.43 6.73 2.14
N ARG A 128 -6.66 5.88 2.84
CA ARG A 128 -6.46 5.92 4.29
C ARG A 128 -4.97 6.03 4.59
N GLY A 129 -4.57 6.59 5.72
CA GLY A 129 -3.19 6.60 6.15
C GLY A 129 -2.97 7.43 7.40
N ASN A 130 -1.74 7.45 7.91
CA ASN A 130 -1.28 8.42 8.90
C ASN A 130 -0.49 9.52 8.21
N CYS A 131 -0.74 10.76 8.63
CA CYS A 131 -0.01 11.95 8.17
C CYS A 131 0.19 12.87 9.39
N PRO A 132 1.27 13.66 9.43
CA PRO A 132 2.42 13.62 8.51
C PRO A 132 3.27 12.35 8.71
N HIS A 133 4.04 11.93 7.69
CA HIS A 133 4.94 10.79 7.84
C HIS A 133 6.28 11.20 8.47
N GLY A 134 6.81 10.36 9.36
CA GLY A 134 8.09 10.60 10.04
C GLY A 134 8.05 11.58 11.22
N SER A 135 6.87 11.76 11.84
CA SER A 135 6.71 12.45 13.14
C SER A 135 6.82 11.52 14.32
#